data_AF-A0A1C6LC72-F1
#
_entry.id   AF-A0A1C6LC72-F1
#
_cell.length_a   1.000
_cell.length_b   1.000
_cell.length_c   1.000
_cell.angle_alpha   90.00
_cell.angle_beta   90.00
_cell.angle_gamma   90.00
#
_symmetry.space_group_name_H-M   'P 1'
#
loop_
_entity.id
_entity.type
_entity.pdbx_description
1 polymer ?
#
loop_
_entity_poly.entity_id
_entity_poly.type
_entity_poly.pdbx_seq_one_letter_code
_entity_poly.pdbx_strand_id
1 'polypeptide(L)'
;MNREIKEVVKLLAEIDKICKREGIPYYLGPQLTLCCVTGQEITSPHAGVVYMRTADMERFRLAVEKETPDSRIVESMNNNKRFYGFFLRYTDLDTLCFRLNEGRNYKYPGMGVDILPLRGKQRSRLAHLWTRAQEVGWNELADYYGDRKGRKKAICRFVMRLRLVTGRARLGKSLYRMLCKRMNVEDTQEYVVRLKKKAVYFPREIFDETETVVIDGRKFPVPGDTYTYLQKYYGEDYQEKVLDNYTVKLSEMVSARIRFEDYFQEVGSQKSLIRKRSHARRKQGHANQKKEYLNWSWNYVKFCASKIELEKYYLDNKEYIINLYKNKDYPALEKVFVPYTKAMVKSLKNDEVFIPDEELQHIYLDMLGVAGRTNLKKKVEKFWK
;
A
#
# COMPACT_ATOMS: atom_id res chain seq x y z
N MET A 1 15.29 9.73 -23.93
CA MET A 1 14.70 9.99 -22.59
C MET A 1 13.55 11.00 -22.69
N ASN A 2 12.37 10.65 -22.15
CA ASN A 2 11.18 11.52 -22.19
C ASN A 2 11.38 12.81 -21.35
N ARG A 3 10.66 13.89 -21.67
CA ARG A 3 10.83 15.22 -21.05
C ARG A 3 10.59 15.21 -19.56
N GLU A 4 9.58 14.48 -19.09
CA GLU A 4 9.31 14.32 -17.67
C GLU A 4 10.51 13.70 -16.93
N ILE A 5 11.21 12.75 -17.56
CA ILE A 5 12.38 12.12 -16.96
C ILE A 5 13.57 13.08 -16.97
N LYS A 6 13.73 13.89 -18.02
CA LYS A 6 14.73 14.98 -18.04
C LYS A 6 14.51 15.96 -16.90
N GLU A 7 13.24 16.28 -16.59
CA GLU A 7 12.90 17.15 -15.47
C GLU A 7 13.26 16.52 -14.12
N VAL A 8 13.01 15.22 -13.94
CA VAL A 8 13.48 14.49 -12.74
C VAL A 8 15.00 14.53 -12.61
N VAL A 9 15.74 14.32 -13.70
CA VAL A 9 17.21 14.35 -13.70
C VAL A 9 17.76 15.75 -13.44
N LYS A 10 17.09 16.80 -13.95
CA LYS A 10 17.39 18.20 -13.63
C LYS A 10 17.26 18.45 -12.13
N LEU A 11 16.15 18.03 -11.51
CA LEU A 11 15.94 18.17 -10.07
C LEU A 11 16.96 17.38 -9.24
N LEU A 12 17.32 16.16 -9.67
CA LEU A 12 18.38 15.38 -9.02
C LEU A 12 19.72 16.10 -9.05
N ALA A 13 20.05 16.79 -10.16
CA ALA A 13 21.30 17.53 -10.27
C ALA A 13 21.30 18.83 -9.46
N GLU A 14 20.16 19.48 -9.29
CA GLU A 14 20.01 20.61 -8.37
C GLU A 14 20.22 20.16 -6.92
N ILE A 15 19.63 19.02 -6.54
CA ILE A 15 19.87 18.38 -5.23
C ILE A 15 21.37 18.06 -5.05
N ASP A 16 22.01 17.44 -6.05
CA ASP A 16 23.44 17.14 -6.03
C ASP A 16 24.29 18.39 -5.78
N LYS A 17 23.99 19.49 -6.48
CA LYS A 17 24.70 20.76 -6.32
C LYS A 17 24.57 21.33 -4.91
N ILE A 18 23.36 21.30 -4.35
CA ILE A 18 23.10 21.75 -2.97
C ILE A 18 23.85 20.85 -1.98
N CYS A 19 23.74 19.54 -2.16
CA CYS A 19 24.39 18.54 -1.30
C CYS A 19 25.91 18.67 -1.29
N LYS A 20 26.54 18.87 -2.46
CA LYS A 20 27.99 19.09 -2.57
C LYS A 20 28.43 20.37 -1.88
N ARG A 21 27.71 21.47 -2.08
CA ARG A 21 28.02 22.75 -1.42
C ARG A 21 27.94 22.66 0.11
N GLU A 22 26.92 21.96 0.61
CA GLU A 22 26.66 21.86 2.06
C GLU A 22 27.36 20.68 2.73
N GLY A 23 28.07 19.81 1.98
CA GLY A 23 28.66 18.58 2.51
C GLY A 23 27.60 17.64 3.10
N ILE A 24 26.53 17.39 2.34
CA ILE A 24 25.40 16.54 2.73
C ILE A 24 25.44 15.25 1.90
N PRO A 25 25.78 14.09 2.50
CA PRO A 25 25.69 12.80 1.83
C PRO A 25 24.24 12.45 1.46
N TYR A 26 24.07 11.89 0.27
CA TYR A 26 22.80 11.34 -0.19
C TYR A 26 23.06 10.18 -1.16
N TYR A 27 22.04 9.36 -1.39
CA TYR A 27 22.14 8.18 -2.26
C TYR A 27 20.89 8.08 -3.13
N LEU A 28 21.03 7.65 -4.38
CA LEU A 28 19.87 7.38 -5.22
C LEU A 28 18.99 6.27 -4.64
N GLY A 29 17.68 6.42 -4.83
CA GLY A 29 16.70 5.42 -4.43
C GLY A 29 16.82 4.13 -5.28
N PRO A 30 16.34 2.98 -4.77
CA PRO A 30 16.57 1.67 -5.38
C PRO A 30 16.06 1.53 -6.81
N GLN A 31 14.98 2.25 -7.17
CA GLN A 31 14.45 2.21 -8.52
C GLN A 31 15.42 2.79 -9.54
N LEU A 32 15.98 3.98 -9.27
CA LEU A 32 16.95 4.62 -10.16
C LEU A 32 18.26 3.83 -10.18
N THR A 33 18.72 3.35 -9.02
CA THR A 33 19.91 2.49 -8.93
C THR A 33 19.75 1.21 -9.75
N LEU A 34 18.59 0.53 -9.65
CA LEU A 34 18.31 -0.67 -10.43
C LEU A 34 18.35 -0.38 -11.94
N CYS A 35 17.70 0.69 -12.40
CA CYS A 35 17.74 1.11 -13.80
C CYS A 35 19.18 1.31 -14.29
N CYS A 36 20.02 1.97 -13.50
CA CYS A 36 21.41 2.23 -13.88
C CYS A 36 22.25 0.95 -13.97
N VAL A 37 22.12 0.05 -12.99
CA VAL A 37 22.94 -1.17 -12.91
C VAL A 37 22.51 -2.22 -13.94
N THR A 38 21.22 -2.30 -14.24
CA THR A 38 20.67 -3.30 -15.18
C THR A 38 20.48 -2.76 -16.61
N GLY A 39 20.77 -1.48 -16.85
CA GLY A 39 20.55 -0.83 -18.14
C GLY A 39 19.07 -0.63 -18.51
N GLN A 40 18.14 -0.80 -17.57
CA GLN A 40 16.70 -0.60 -17.80
C GLN A 40 16.38 0.89 -17.99
N GLU A 41 15.40 1.17 -18.86
CA GLU A 41 14.92 2.53 -19.07
C GLU A 41 14.19 3.09 -17.83
N ILE A 42 14.44 4.37 -17.54
CA ILE A 42 13.69 5.12 -16.53
C ILE A 42 12.42 5.66 -17.20
N THR A 43 11.27 5.07 -16.90
CA THR A 43 10.00 5.42 -17.57
C THR A 43 9.07 6.30 -16.74
N SER A 44 9.26 6.36 -15.41
CA SER A 44 8.31 6.99 -14.48
C SER A 44 8.72 8.41 -14.07
N PRO A 45 7.83 9.42 -14.17
CA PRO A 45 8.05 10.75 -13.60
C PRO A 45 8.13 10.75 -12.06
N HIS A 46 7.77 9.64 -11.41
CA HIS A 46 7.86 9.46 -9.96
C HIS A 46 9.09 8.68 -9.51
N ALA A 47 10.01 8.36 -10.44
CA ALA A 47 11.22 7.61 -10.12
C ALA A 47 12.21 8.42 -9.26
N GLY A 48 12.06 9.75 -9.24
CA GLY A 48 12.87 10.67 -8.44
C GLY A 48 12.76 10.41 -6.95
N VAL A 49 13.63 9.56 -6.43
CA VAL A 49 13.74 9.25 -5.01
C VAL A 49 15.21 9.26 -4.62
N VAL A 50 15.54 9.90 -3.51
CA VAL A 50 16.87 9.85 -2.90
C VAL A 50 16.76 9.56 -1.40
N TYR A 51 17.80 8.94 -0.85
CA TYR A 51 17.92 8.63 0.56
C TYR A 51 18.97 9.54 1.21
N MET A 52 18.65 10.05 2.39
CA MET A 52 19.57 10.84 3.23
C MET A 52 19.47 10.37 4.67
N ARG A 53 20.54 10.48 5.46
CA ARG A 53 20.42 10.31 6.92
C ARG A 53 19.43 11.35 7.46
N THR A 54 18.74 11.01 8.55
CA THR A 54 17.69 11.89 9.09
C THR A 54 18.20 13.30 9.42
N ALA A 55 19.41 13.43 9.98
CA ALA A 55 20.05 14.72 10.23
C ALA A 55 20.38 15.48 8.93
N ASP A 56 20.93 14.77 7.94
CA ASP A 56 21.30 15.33 6.63
C ASP A 56 20.07 15.80 5.82
N MET A 57 18.96 15.07 5.91
CA MET A 57 17.67 15.50 5.36
C MET A 57 17.22 16.84 5.96
N GLU A 58 17.36 17.05 7.28
CA GLU A 58 17.00 18.33 7.90
C GLU A 58 17.98 19.45 7.52
N ARG A 59 19.29 19.16 7.41
CA ARG A 59 20.29 20.10 6.90
C ARG A 59 19.94 20.55 5.48
N PHE A 60 19.55 19.62 4.61
CA PHE A 60 19.12 19.92 3.25
C PHE A 60 17.89 20.84 3.23
N ARG A 61 16.88 20.55 4.05
CA ARG A 61 15.68 21.39 4.18
C ARG A 61 16.04 22.84 4.55
N LEU A 62 16.95 23.01 5.51
CA LEU A 62 17.40 24.32 5.99
C LEU A 62 18.22 25.06 4.92
N ALA A 63 19.09 24.35 4.18
CA ALA A 63 19.86 24.94 3.09
C ALA A 63 18.96 25.51 1.98
N VAL A 64 17.96 24.74 1.54
CA VAL A 64 17.01 25.23 0.53
C VAL A 64 16.14 26.38 1.05
N GLU A 65 15.71 26.32 2.31
CA GLU A 65 14.94 27.41 2.93
C GLU A 65 15.76 28.71 3.02
N LYS A 66 17.09 28.62 3.18
CA LYS A 66 18.00 29.77 3.19
C LYS A 66 18.24 30.35 1.80
N GLU A 67 18.31 29.51 0.78
CA GLU A 67 18.52 29.96 -0.62
C GLU A 67 17.28 30.58 -1.27
N THR A 68 16.09 30.29 -0.74
CA THR A 68 14.79 30.78 -1.24
C THR A 68 14.68 30.79 -2.77
N PRO A 69 14.90 29.65 -3.46
CA PRO A 69 14.77 29.59 -4.92
C PRO A 69 13.35 29.90 -5.40
N ASP A 70 13.20 30.86 -6.31
CA ASP A 70 11.90 31.39 -6.76
C ASP A 70 10.94 30.31 -7.31
N SER A 71 11.47 29.31 -8.02
CA SER A 71 10.68 28.25 -8.68
C SER A 71 10.81 26.88 -8.02
N ARG A 72 11.31 26.81 -6.78
CA ARG A 72 11.47 25.53 -6.06
C ARG A 72 10.89 25.60 -4.66
N ILE A 73 10.41 24.45 -4.20
CA ILE A 73 10.01 24.31 -2.81
C ILE A 73 10.36 22.94 -2.26
N VAL A 74 10.76 22.92 -0.99
CA VAL A 74 10.83 21.70 -0.19
C VAL A 74 9.54 21.58 0.62
N GLU A 75 8.64 20.70 0.19
CA GLU A 75 7.40 20.43 0.90
C GLU A 75 7.57 19.28 1.92
N SER A 76 7.02 19.45 3.12
CA SER A 76 6.98 18.39 4.14
C SER A 76 5.90 18.63 5.20
N MET A 77 5.84 17.76 6.21
CA MET A 77 5.00 17.97 7.41
C MET A 77 5.31 19.29 8.14
N ASN A 78 6.51 19.86 7.94
CA ASN A 78 6.94 21.11 8.58
C ASN A 78 6.15 22.33 8.09
N ASN A 79 5.89 22.42 6.79
CA ASN A 79 5.27 23.58 6.14
C ASN A 79 3.92 23.28 5.46
N ASN A 80 3.56 22.01 5.26
CA ASN A 80 2.25 21.61 4.78
C ASN A 80 1.51 20.74 5.83
N LYS A 81 0.45 21.33 6.40
CA LYS A 81 -0.42 20.68 7.40
C LYS A 81 -1.09 19.39 6.93
N ARG A 82 -1.13 19.10 5.63
CA ARG A 82 -1.74 17.91 5.04
C ARG A 82 -0.74 16.95 4.40
N PHE A 83 0.54 17.29 4.39
CA PHE A 83 1.59 16.43 3.87
C PHE A 83 1.53 15.06 4.55
N TYR A 84 1.58 14.00 3.75
CA TYR A 84 1.57 12.65 4.28
C TYR A 84 3.00 12.21 4.54
N GLY A 85 3.22 11.50 5.65
CA GLY A 85 4.51 10.87 5.91
C GLY A 85 5.65 11.80 6.31
N PHE A 86 6.69 11.19 6.86
CA PHE A 86 7.92 11.85 7.28
C PHE A 86 9.01 11.65 6.23
N PHE A 87 9.07 12.62 5.30
CA PHE A 87 10.03 12.78 4.22
C PHE A 87 9.94 14.22 3.70
N LEU A 88 10.85 14.61 2.79
CA LEU A 88 10.79 15.88 2.07
C LEU A 88 10.47 15.65 0.60
N ARG A 89 9.84 16.61 -0.06
CA ARG A 89 9.69 16.61 -1.51
C ARG A 89 10.23 17.90 -2.10
N TYR A 90 11.33 17.81 -2.84
CA TYR A 90 11.89 18.93 -3.60
C TYR A 90 11.15 19.04 -4.93
N THR A 91 10.41 20.13 -5.13
CA THR A 91 9.39 20.26 -6.19
C THR A 91 9.70 21.44 -7.10
N ASP A 92 9.56 21.24 -8.41
CA ASP A 92 9.54 22.30 -9.43
C ASP A 92 8.13 22.93 -9.50
N LEU A 93 8.04 24.22 -9.20
CA LEU A 93 6.79 24.97 -9.25
C LEU A 93 6.32 25.26 -10.69
N ASP A 94 7.20 25.15 -11.67
CA ASP A 94 6.90 25.43 -13.08
C ASP A 94 6.42 24.21 -13.87
N THR A 95 6.07 23.15 -13.16
CA THR A 95 5.64 21.88 -13.75
C THR A 95 4.32 21.39 -13.13
N LEU A 96 3.72 20.37 -13.74
CA LEU A 96 2.49 19.74 -13.29
C LEU A 96 2.75 18.26 -13.00
N CYS A 97 2.33 17.82 -11.83
CA CYS A 97 2.29 16.42 -11.41
C CYS A 97 1.18 16.24 -10.36
N PHE A 98 -0.06 16.37 -10.82
CA PHE A 98 -1.24 16.32 -9.98
C PHE A 98 -1.89 14.94 -9.99
N ARG A 99 -1.90 14.27 -8.83
CA ARG A 99 -2.55 12.97 -8.63
C ARG A 99 -3.84 13.15 -7.83
N LEU A 100 -5.00 13.00 -8.50
CA LEU A 100 -6.32 13.15 -7.88
C LEU A 100 -6.54 12.22 -6.68
N ASN A 101 -5.92 11.04 -6.68
CA ASN A 101 -6.05 10.05 -5.61
C ASN A 101 -5.23 10.39 -4.34
N GLU A 102 -4.47 11.48 -4.35
CA GLU A 102 -3.70 11.96 -3.20
C GLU A 102 -4.38 13.12 -2.48
N GLY A 103 -5.54 13.54 -2.98
CA GLY A 103 -6.35 14.56 -2.36
C GLY A 103 -5.54 15.84 -2.15
N ARG A 104 -5.50 16.30 -0.90
CA ARG A 104 -4.88 17.58 -0.51
C ARG A 104 -3.51 17.39 0.12
N ASN A 105 -2.89 16.23 -0.11
CA ASN A 105 -1.63 15.88 0.52
C ASN A 105 -0.47 16.75 0.04
N TYR A 106 -0.46 17.11 -1.25
CA TYR A 106 0.53 18.01 -1.84
C TYR A 106 -0.14 19.36 -2.11
N LYS A 107 0.40 20.43 -1.52
CA LYS A 107 -0.06 21.79 -1.76
C LYS A 107 0.42 22.28 -3.12
N TYR A 108 1.60 21.83 -3.53
CA TYR A 108 2.25 22.19 -4.79
C TYR A 108 2.36 20.94 -5.67
N PRO A 109 1.38 20.67 -6.54
CA PRO A 109 1.35 19.46 -7.36
C PRO A 109 2.23 19.61 -8.61
N GLY A 110 3.51 19.93 -8.40
CA GLY A 110 4.56 19.93 -9.41
C GLY A 110 5.37 18.63 -9.41
N MET A 111 6.15 18.43 -10.46
CA MET A 111 7.14 17.36 -10.52
C MET A 111 8.15 17.53 -9.40
N GLY A 112 8.56 16.43 -8.77
CA GLY A 112 9.42 16.52 -7.60
C GLY A 112 10.15 15.23 -7.28
N VAL A 113 11.26 15.39 -6.57
CA VAL A 113 12.08 14.30 -6.03
C VAL A 113 11.75 14.13 -4.56
N ASP A 114 11.36 12.91 -4.17
CA ASP A 114 11.10 12.55 -2.79
C ASP A 114 12.42 12.18 -2.08
N ILE A 115 12.74 12.87 -0.99
CA ILE A 115 13.91 12.63 -0.14
C ILE A 115 13.46 11.85 1.08
N LEU A 116 13.72 10.54 1.10
CA LEU A 116 13.32 9.66 2.19
C LEU A 116 14.44 9.57 3.25
N PRO A 117 14.10 9.67 4.55
CA PRO A 117 15.11 9.54 5.59
C PRO A 117 15.51 8.08 5.80
N LEU A 118 16.82 7.84 5.87
CA LEU A 118 17.44 6.69 6.52
C LEU A 118 17.30 6.90 8.03
N ARG A 119 16.42 6.10 8.65
CA ARG A 119 16.05 6.25 10.07
C ARG A 119 16.84 5.27 10.91
N GLY A 120 17.46 5.74 11.97
CA GLY A 120 18.10 4.86 12.95
C GLY A 120 17.07 4.08 13.77
N LYS A 121 17.50 2.92 14.28
CA LYS A 121 16.67 2.04 15.11
C LYS A 121 16.63 2.57 16.55
N GLN A 122 15.47 3.00 17.00
CA GLN A 122 15.29 3.46 18.38
C GLN A 122 15.56 2.32 19.38
N ARG A 123 16.41 2.58 20.39
CA ARG A 123 16.79 1.59 21.42
C ARG A 123 15.61 1.16 22.29
N SER A 124 14.74 2.09 22.70
CA SER A 124 13.57 1.79 23.53
C SER A 124 12.37 1.31 22.70
N ARG A 125 11.87 0.11 23.01
CA ARG A 125 10.68 -0.48 22.38
C ARG A 125 9.41 0.35 22.62
N LEU A 126 9.20 0.86 23.83
CA LEU A 126 8.02 1.69 24.15
C LEU A 126 8.07 3.02 23.40
N ALA A 127 9.22 3.69 23.40
CA ALA A 127 9.41 4.92 22.63
C ALA A 127 9.23 4.68 21.13
N HIS A 128 9.68 3.53 20.62
CA HIS A 128 9.46 3.11 19.25
C HIS A 128 7.98 2.94 18.93
N LEU A 129 7.25 2.17 19.73
CA LEU A 129 5.81 1.94 19.55
C LEU A 129 5.01 3.24 19.63
N TRP A 130 5.35 4.12 20.57
CA TRP A 130 4.69 5.43 20.68
C TRP A 130 4.98 6.35 19.48
N THR A 131 6.23 6.37 19.01
CA THR A 131 6.61 7.14 17.82
C THR A 131 5.91 6.59 16.57
N ARG A 132 5.81 5.26 16.46
CA ARG A 132 5.04 4.57 15.43
C ARG A 132 3.56 4.92 15.45
N ALA A 133 2.93 4.88 16.62
CA ALA A 133 1.51 5.18 16.75
C ALA A 133 1.20 6.61 16.30
N GLN A 134 2.06 7.57 16.63
CA GLN A 134 1.93 8.97 16.19
C GLN A 134 2.08 9.12 14.67
N GLU A 135 3.12 8.52 14.07
CA GLU A 135 3.34 8.58 12.61
C GLU A 135 2.20 7.90 11.85
N VAL A 136 1.78 6.71 12.27
CA VAL A 136 0.64 5.99 11.67
C VAL A 136 -0.63 6.81 11.82
N GLY A 137 -0.90 7.35 13.00
CA GLY A 137 -2.06 8.20 13.24
C GLY A 137 -2.07 9.44 12.35
N TRP A 138 -0.92 10.10 12.15
CA TRP A 138 -0.79 11.24 11.25
C TRP A 138 -1.05 10.86 9.80
N ASN A 139 -0.48 9.76 9.33
CA ASN A 139 -0.72 9.26 7.97
C ASN A 139 -2.18 8.89 7.75
N GLU A 140 -2.86 8.36 8.76
CA GLU A 140 -4.30 8.07 8.73
C GLU A 140 -5.18 9.34 8.79
N LEU A 141 -4.61 10.50 9.14
CA LEU A 141 -5.24 11.81 9.03
C LEU A 141 -4.98 12.49 7.68
N ALA A 142 -4.06 12.00 6.86
CA ALA A 142 -3.80 12.51 5.52
C ALA A 142 -5.00 12.24 4.59
N ASP A 143 -5.17 13.06 3.55
CA ASP A 143 -6.24 12.93 2.57
C ASP A 143 -5.89 11.86 1.53
N TYR A 144 -5.59 10.65 2.01
CA TYR A 144 -5.36 9.51 1.15
C TYR A 144 -6.66 8.72 0.94
N TYR A 145 -7.00 8.53 -0.32
CA TYR A 145 -8.12 7.69 -0.73
C TYR A 145 -7.70 6.22 -0.83
N GLY A 146 -7.11 5.66 0.21
CA GLY A 146 -6.89 4.20 0.32
C GLY A 146 -7.90 3.55 1.24
N ASP A 147 -8.03 2.23 1.17
CA ASP A 147 -8.81 1.45 2.14
C ASP A 147 -8.19 1.56 3.53
N ARG A 148 -8.87 2.29 4.41
CA ARG A 148 -8.50 2.45 5.81
C ARG A 148 -9.01 1.24 6.60
N LYS A 149 -8.35 0.10 6.46
CA LYS A 149 -8.71 -1.13 7.18
C LYS A 149 -7.81 -1.33 8.40
N GLY A 150 -8.38 -1.78 9.52
CA GLY A 150 -7.64 -2.27 10.69
C GLY A 150 -7.86 -1.46 11.99
N ARG A 151 -8.18 -2.20 13.07
CA ARG A 151 -8.41 -1.66 14.42
C ARG A 151 -7.24 -0.80 14.94
N LYS A 152 -6.00 -1.25 14.75
CA LYS A 152 -4.79 -0.50 15.17
C LYS A 152 -4.70 0.90 14.55
N LYS A 153 -4.97 1.01 13.25
CA LYS A 153 -4.97 2.28 12.51
C LYS A 153 -6.10 3.21 12.98
N ALA A 154 -7.27 2.66 13.29
CA ALA A 154 -8.38 3.42 13.84
C ALA A 154 -8.03 4.04 15.20
N ILE A 155 -7.41 3.26 16.09
CA ILE A 155 -6.93 3.74 17.41
C ILE A 155 -5.89 4.85 17.23
N CYS A 156 -4.85 4.64 16.41
CA CYS A 156 -3.82 5.65 16.17
C CYS A 156 -4.41 6.95 15.60
N ARG A 157 -5.37 6.84 14.67
CA ARG A 157 -6.09 7.99 14.12
C ARG A 157 -6.88 8.73 15.19
N PHE A 158 -7.59 8.01 16.05
CA PHE A 158 -8.36 8.59 17.15
C PHE A 158 -7.47 9.40 18.09
N VAL A 159 -6.34 8.81 18.53
CA VAL A 159 -5.36 9.49 19.38
C VAL A 159 -4.82 10.76 18.70
N MET A 160 -4.53 10.73 17.40
CA MET A 160 -4.09 11.93 16.68
C MET A 160 -5.19 12.97 16.49
N ARG A 161 -6.48 12.56 16.37
CA ARG A 161 -7.60 13.50 16.33
C ARG A 161 -7.73 14.31 17.61
N LEU A 162 -7.58 13.67 18.77
CA LEU A 162 -7.59 14.38 20.06
C LEU A 162 -6.49 15.45 20.13
N ARG A 163 -5.34 15.22 19.49
CA ARG A 163 -4.23 16.18 19.45
C ARG A 163 -4.40 17.31 18.43
N LEU A 164 -5.46 17.30 17.61
CA LEU A 164 -5.71 18.38 16.64
C LEU A 164 -6.21 19.68 17.28
N VAL A 165 -6.54 19.68 18.58
CA VAL A 165 -6.99 20.86 19.34
C VAL A 165 -6.00 22.03 19.25
N THR A 166 -4.70 21.74 19.19
CA THR A 166 -3.64 22.76 19.05
C THR A 166 -3.49 23.30 17.62
N GLY A 167 -4.29 22.80 16.68
CA GLY A 167 -4.24 23.13 15.26
C GLY A 167 -3.38 22.17 14.46
N ARG A 168 -3.90 21.73 13.31
CA ARG A 168 -3.25 20.71 12.46
C ARG A 168 -1.84 21.11 11.99
N ALA A 169 -1.61 22.38 11.66
CA ALA A 169 -0.31 22.86 11.21
C ALA A 169 0.75 22.79 12.33
N ARG A 170 0.38 23.22 13.55
CA ARG A 170 1.28 23.14 14.72
C ARG A 170 1.59 21.68 15.07
N LEU A 171 0.59 20.80 15.02
CA LEU A 171 0.80 19.36 15.24
C LEU A 171 1.73 18.76 14.19
N GLY A 172 1.52 19.04 12.90
CA GLY A 172 2.39 18.53 11.81
C GLY A 172 3.84 18.95 12.00
N LYS A 173 4.07 20.25 12.28
CA LYS A 173 5.40 20.80 12.56
C LYS A 173 6.05 20.19 13.81
N SER A 174 5.28 20.01 14.89
CA SER A 174 5.75 19.36 16.12
C SER A 174 6.14 17.90 15.88
N LEU A 175 5.31 17.14 15.17
CA LEU A 175 5.58 15.75 14.82
C LEU A 175 6.81 15.63 13.92
N TYR A 176 6.97 16.51 12.93
CA TYR A 176 8.14 16.57 12.07
C TYR A 176 9.43 16.72 12.89
N ARG A 177 9.50 17.76 13.74
CA ARG A 177 10.65 18.01 14.63
C ARG A 177 10.93 16.83 15.56
N MET A 178 9.87 16.25 16.13
CA MET A 178 9.98 15.06 16.99
C MET A 178 10.57 13.87 16.23
N LEU A 179 10.16 13.64 14.98
CA LEU A 179 10.67 12.55 14.16
C LEU A 179 12.12 12.79 13.72
N CYS A 180 12.50 14.02 13.35
CA CYS A 180 13.90 14.38 13.08
C CYS A 180 14.78 14.02 14.29
N LYS A 181 14.39 14.42 15.50
CA LYS A 181 15.15 14.13 16.72
C LYS A 181 15.18 12.63 17.05
N ARG A 182 14.04 11.94 16.99
CA ARG A 182 13.94 10.54 17.46
C ARG A 182 14.48 9.51 16.49
N MET A 183 14.55 9.84 15.20
CA MET A 183 15.05 8.94 14.16
C MET A 183 16.52 9.19 13.82
N ASN A 184 17.09 10.31 14.29
CA ASN A 184 18.52 10.55 14.31
C ASN A 184 19.16 9.81 15.50
N VAL A 185 19.38 8.51 15.35
CA VAL A 185 20.01 7.67 16.38
C VAL A 185 21.48 7.51 16.05
N GLU A 186 22.34 7.96 16.96
CA GLU A 186 23.79 7.76 16.89
C GLU A 186 24.14 6.26 16.98
N ASP A 187 25.19 5.85 16.27
CA ASP A 187 25.73 4.49 16.25
C ASP A 187 24.71 3.39 15.90
N THR A 188 23.71 3.73 15.07
CA THR A 188 22.76 2.74 14.56
C THR A 188 23.48 1.73 13.68
N GLN A 189 23.24 0.44 13.94
CA GLN A 189 23.77 -0.69 13.13
C GLN A 189 22.95 -0.92 11.86
N GLU A 190 21.68 -0.48 11.87
CA GLU A 190 20.77 -0.63 10.74
C GLU A 190 20.03 0.68 10.49
N TYR A 191 19.77 0.99 9.22
CA TYR A 191 18.82 2.00 8.79
C TYR A 191 17.50 1.37 8.36
N VAL A 192 16.39 2.06 8.61
CA VAL A 192 15.07 1.67 8.08
C VAL A 192 14.49 2.78 7.19
N VAL A 193 14.15 2.41 5.96
CA VAL A 193 13.36 3.25 5.05
C VAL A 193 11.92 2.76 5.07
N ARG A 194 10.99 3.67 5.35
CA ARG A 194 9.56 3.35 5.44
C ARG A 194 8.82 3.85 4.22
N LEU A 195 8.39 2.90 3.40
CA LEU A 195 7.54 3.13 2.25
C LEU A 195 6.07 2.96 2.65
N LYS A 196 5.19 3.34 1.74
CA LYS A 196 3.73 3.28 1.95
C LYS A 196 3.21 1.87 2.27
N LYS A 197 3.78 0.84 1.65
CA LYS A 197 3.33 -0.57 1.77
C LYS A 197 4.32 -1.49 2.50
N LYS A 198 5.61 -1.13 2.58
CA LYS A 198 6.66 -1.94 3.20
C LYS A 198 7.66 -1.06 3.94
N ALA A 199 8.38 -1.65 4.90
CA ALA A 199 9.58 -1.07 5.48
C ALA A 199 10.77 -1.93 5.04
N VAL A 200 11.87 -1.29 4.65
CA VAL A 200 13.10 -1.96 4.21
C VAL A 200 14.19 -1.61 5.20
N TYR A 201 14.95 -2.62 5.61
CA TYR A 201 16.04 -2.51 6.57
C TYR A 201 17.35 -2.74 5.84
N PHE A 202 18.31 -1.86 6.08
CA PHE A 202 19.63 -1.90 5.49
C PHE A 202 20.67 -1.91 6.60
N PRO A 203 21.66 -2.81 6.58
CA PRO A 203 22.91 -2.64 7.32
C PRO A 203 23.48 -1.23 7.10
N ARG A 204 24.05 -0.63 8.14
CA ARG A 204 24.61 0.73 8.09
C ARG A 204 25.79 0.77 7.10
N GLU A 205 26.59 -0.27 7.11
CA GLU A 205 27.89 -0.41 6.44
C GLU A 205 27.76 -0.24 4.92
N ILE A 206 26.60 -0.60 4.35
CA ILE A 206 26.27 -0.41 2.93
C ILE A 206 26.44 1.06 2.50
N PHE A 207 26.25 2.01 3.42
CA PHE A 207 26.32 3.44 3.16
C PHE A 207 27.64 4.08 3.59
N ASP A 208 28.59 3.33 4.17
CA ASP A 208 29.87 3.89 4.62
C ASP A 208 30.73 4.32 3.42
N GLU A 209 30.66 3.57 2.33
CA GLU A 209 31.27 3.91 1.04
C GLU A 209 30.23 4.39 0.02
N THR A 210 30.70 5.12 -0.99
CA THR A 210 29.85 5.68 -2.05
C THR A 210 30.43 5.39 -3.41
N GLU A 211 29.61 4.82 -4.29
CA GLU A 211 29.90 4.68 -5.71
C GLU A 211 29.10 5.71 -6.52
N THR A 212 29.37 5.82 -7.81
CA THR A 212 28.60 6.72 -8.70
C THR A 212 28.04 5.99 -9.89
N VAL A 213 26.77 6.26 -10.21
CA VAL A 213 26.13 5.84 -11.45
C VAL A 213 25.87 7.04 -12.37
N VAL A 214 25.70 6.78 -13.67
CA VAL A 214 25.47 7.82 -14.67
C VAL A 214 24.01 7.80 -15.14
N ILE A 215 23.33 8.94 -15.07
CA ILE A 215 22.02 9.16 -15.67
C ILE A 215 22.11 10.40 -16.55
N ASP A 216 21.82 10.27 -17.85
CA ASP A 216 21.85 11.38 -18.82
C ASP A 216 23.16 12.19 -18.77
N GLY A 217 24.29 11.48 -18.69
CA GLY A 217 25.64 12.07 -18.62
C GLY A 217 26.02 12.68 -17.25
N ARG A 218 25.14 12.62 -16.25
CA ARG A 218 25.39 13.16 -14.89
C ARG A 218 25.68 12.04 -13.92
N LYS A 219 26.66 12.25 -13.03
CA LYS A 219 27.06 11.29 -12.00
C LYS A 219 26.28 11.52 -10.72
N PHE A 220 25.71 10.45 -10.16
CA PHE A 220 24.93 10.48 -8.93
C PHE A 220 25.42 9.40 -7.95
N PRO A 221 25.48 9.69 -6.64
CA PRO A 221 25.94 8.76 -5.63
C PRO A 221 24.95 7.61 -5.41
N VAL A 222 25.48 6.40 -5.26
CA VAL A 222 24.80 5.19 -4.80
C VAL A 222 25.61 4.58 -3.65
N PRO A 223 25.00 3.75 -2.79
CA PRO A 223 25.76 3.08 -1.73
C PRO A 223 26.85 2.19 -2.34
N GLY A 224 28.03 2.10 -1.71
CA GLY A 224 29.17 1.35 -2.25
C GLY A 224 28.83 -0.13 -2.48
N ASP A 225 28.16 -0.76 -1.51
CA ASP A 225 27.61 -2.10 -1.67
C ASP A 225 26.25 -2.06 -2.39
N THR A 226 26.30 -1.75 -3.68
CA THR A 226 25.12 -1.68 -4.56
C THR A 226 24.38 -3.03 -4.64
N TYR A 227 25.12 -4.14 -4.57
CA TYR A 227 24.56 -5.48 -4.61
C TYR A 227 23.63 -5.71 -3.41
N THR A 228 24.14 -5.56 -2.18
CA THR A 228 23.32 -5.77 -0.97
C THR A 228 22.21 -4.73 -0.88
N TYR A 229 22.45 -3.49 -1.33
CA TYR A 229 21.43 -2.45 -1.38
C TYR A 229 20.20 -2.85 -2.22
N LEU A 230 20.41 -3.34 -3.44
CA LEU A 230 19.31 -3.77 -4.31
C LEU A 230 18.71 -5.10 -3.83
N GLN A 231 19.52 -6.03 -3.33
CA GLN A 231 19.08 -7.30 -2.78
C GLN A 231 18.09 -7.10 -1.62
N LYS A 232 18.42 -6.24 -0.64
CA LYS A 232 17.53 -5.93 0.49
C LYS A 232 16.21 -5.32 0.06
N TYR A 233 16.17 -4.61 -1.07
CA TYR A 233 14.95 -3.95 -1.54
C TYR A 233 14.07 -4.84 -2.42
N TYR A 234 14.67 -5.56 -3.37
CA TYR A 234 13.96 -6.28 -4.43
C TYR A 234 13.95 -7.81 -4.23
N GLY A 235 14.87 -8.37 -3.44
CA GLY A 235 15.07 -9.81 -3.28
C GLY A 235 16.40 -10.27 -3.88
N GLU A 236 16.73 -11.56 -3.71
CA GLU A 236 17.98 -12.15 -4.21
C GLU A 236 18.08 -12.03 -5.74
N ASP A 237 16.99 -12.29 -6.44
CA ASP A 237 16.92 -12.27 -7.91
C ASP A 237 16.63 -10.86 -8.47
N TYR A 238 17.14 -9.79 -7.83
CA TYR A 238 16.83 -8.43 -8.27
C TYR A 238 17.29 -8.13 -9.69
N GLN A 239 18.29 -8.84 -10.21
CA GLN A 239 18.82 -8.64 -11.55
C GLN A 239 17.80 -9.04 -12.63
N GLU A 240 16.93 -10.01 -12.34
CA GLU A 240 15.81 -10.41 -13.21
C GLU A 240 14.61 -9.46 -13.08
N LYS A 241 14.66 -8.51 -12.15
CA LYS A 241 13.53 -7.62 -11.88
C LYS A 241 13.35 -6.60 -13.00
N VAL A 242 12.37 -6.84 -13.84
CA VAL A 242 11.87 -5.84 -14.80
C VAL A 242 10.90 -4.89 -14.11
N LEU A 243 11.15 -3.58 -14.22
CA LEU A 243 10.24 -2.55 -13.72
C LEU A 243 9.09 -2.35 -14.70
N ASP A 244 7.87 -2.20 -14.16
CA ASP A 244 6.69 -1.91 -14.97
C ASP A 244 6.87 -0.57 -15.71
N ASN A 245 6.56 -0.57 -17.01
CA ASN A 245 6.50 0.66 -17.78
C ASN A 245 5.44 1.60 -17.22
N TYR A 246 5.83 2.86 -16.98
CA TYR A 246 4.90 3.86 -16.47
C TYR A 246 3.81 4.16 -17.51
N THR A 247 2.56 3.98 -17.08
CA THR A 247 1.38 4.43 -17.82
C THR A 247 0.70 5.55 -17.03
N VAL A 248 0.45 6.68 -17.68
CA VAL A 248 -0.32 7.79 -17.09
C VAL A 248 -1.71 7.27 -16.73
N LYS A 249 -2.08 7.42 -15.45
CA LYS A 249 -3.40 7.00 -14.97
C LYS A 249 -4.42 8.08 -15.28
N LEU A 250 -5.67 7.69 -15.55
CA LEU A 250 -6.80 8.64 -15.71
C LEU A 250 -6.98 9.61 -14.53
N SER A 251 -6.48 9.25 -13.36
CA SER A 251 -6.55 10.07 -12.15
C SER A 251 -5.33 10.98 -11.94
N GLU A 252 -4.51 11.17 -12.97
CA GLU A 252 -3.20 11.79 -12.88
C GLU A 252 -2.94 12.69 -14.09
N MET A 253 -2.42 13.88 -13.82
CA MET A 253 -1.99 14.85 -14.82
C MET A 253 -0.52 15.16 -14.59
N VAL A 254 0.32 14.95 -15.60
CA VAL A 254 1.76 15.20 -15.53
C VAL A 254 2.19 15.96 -16.77
N SER A 255 3.00 16.99 -16.59
CA SER A 255 3.64 17.74 -17.67
C SER A 255 4.87 18.47 -17.14
N ALA A 256 6.00 18.32 -17.81
CA ALA A 256 7.21 19.11 -17.56
C ALA A 256 7.16 20.53 -18.18
N ARG A 257 6.05 20.91 -18.83
CA ARG A 257 5.94 22.15 -19.62
C ARG A 257 4.90 23.13 -19.11
N ILE A 258 4.01 22.66 -18.25
CA ILE A 258 2.86 23.43 -17.80
C ILE A 258 3.05 23.66 -16.31
N ARG A 259 3.08 24.93 -15.91
CA ARG A 259 3.08 25.29 -14.49
C ARG A 259 1.73 24.87 -13.90
N PHE A 260 1.74 24.25 -12.72
CA PHE A 260 0.50 23.75 -12.14
C PHE A 260 -0.53 24.88 -11.91
N GLU A 261 -0.07 26.11 -11.67
CA GLU A 261 -0.91 27.29 -11.49
C GLU A 261 -1.71 27.61 -12.76
N ASP A 262 -1.03 27.67 -13.91
CA ASP A 262 -1.64 27.93 -15.22
C ASP A 262 -2.70 26.87 -15.54
N TYR A 263 -2.37 25.60 -15.29
CA TYR A 263 -3.32 24.49 -15.45
C TYR A 263 -4.61 24.70 -14.64
N PHE A 264 -4.51 25.06 -13.35
CA PHE A 264 -5.70 25.27 -12.51
C PHE A 264 -6.43 26.59 -12.76
N GLN A 265 -5.81 27.56 -13.42
CA GLN A 265 -6.52 28.73 -13.92
C GLN A 265 -7.47 28.33 -15.05
N GLU A 266 -7.03 27.43 -15.95
CA GLU A 266 -7.82 26.96 -17.09
C GLU A 266 -8.90 25.95 -16.69
N VAL A 267 -8.54 24.89 -15.95
CA VAL A 267 -9.47 23.77 -15.66
C VAL A 267 -10.27 23.96 -14.36
N GLY A 268 -10.03 25.08 -13.67
CA GLY A 268 -10.58 25.40 -12.35
C GLY A 268 -9.76 24.85 -11.17
N SER A 269 -10.11 25.33 -9.97
CA SER A 269 -9.24 25.14 -8.80
C SER A 269 -8.96 23.68 -8.42
N GLN A 270 -7.72 23.41 -8.00
CA GLN A 270 -7.27 22.14 -7.44
C GLN A 270 -8.24 21.59 -6.37
N LYS A 271 -8.74 22.46 -5.47
CA LYS A 271 -9.69 22.09 -4.42
C LYS A 271 -11.01 21.55 -4.98
N SER A 272 -11.51 22.13 -6.07
CA SER A 272 -12.74 21.69 -6.74
C SER A 272 -12.58 20.29 -7.31
N LEU A 273 -11.49 20.05 -8.04
CA LEU A 273 -11.19 18.73 -8.62
C LEU A 273 -11.05 17.64 -7.55
N ILE A 274 -10.36 17.94 -6.45
CA ILE A 274 -10.24 17.03 -5.30
C ILE A 274 -11.62 16.73 -4.69
N ARG A 275 -12.49 17.74 -4.57
CA ARG A 275 -13.85 17.58 -4.02
C ARG A 275 -14.70 16.70 -4.94
N LYS A 276 -14.67 16.92 -6.25
CA LYS A 276 -15.36 16.11 -7.26
C LYS A 276 -14.88 14.65 -7.20
N ARG A 277 -13.56 14.42 -7.14
CA ARG A 277 -12.99 13.07 -7.01
C ARG A 277 -13.45 12.37 -5.72
N SER A 278 -13.43 13.09 -4.60
CA SER A 278 -13.91 12.59 -3.30
C SER A 278 -15.37 12.14 -3.37
N HIS A 279 -16.24 12.95 -3.99
CA HIS A 279 -17.66 12.64 -4.15
C HIS A 279 -17.87 11.42 -5.06
N ALA A 280 -17.26 11.42 -6.25
CA ALA A 280 -17.32 10.29 -7.19
C ALA A 280 -16.88 8.97 -6.54
N ARG A 281 -15.81 9.02 -5.74
CA ARG A 281 -15.34 7.83 -5.01
C ARG A 281 -16.35 7.35 -3.97
N ARG A 282 -16.97 8.24 -3.19
CA ARG A 282 -18.00 7.84 -2.21
C ARG A 282 -19.17 7.16 -2.90
N LYS A 283 -19.63 7.72 -4.02
CA LYS A 283 -20.68 7.13 -4.86
C LYS A 283 -20.26 5.73 -5.37
N GLN A 284 -19.04 5.59 -5.86
CA GLN A 284 -18.48 4.30 -6.28
C GLN A 284 -18.43 3.30 -5.12
N GLY A 285 -18.04 3.73 -3.92
CA GLY A 285 -18.00 2.88 -2.73
C GLY A 285 -19.38 2.32 -2.38
N HIS A 286 -20.41 3.16 -2.39
CA HIS A 286 -21.80 2.71 -2.19
C HIS A 286 -22.27 1.78 -3.31
N ALA A 287 -21.93 2.07 -4.57
CA ALA A 287 -22.26 1.19 -5.69
C ALA A 287 -21.58 -0.19 -5.58
N ASN A 288 -20.32 -0.22 -5.16
CA ASN A 288 -19.57 -1.46 -4.97
C ASN A 288 -20.19 -2.33 -3.86
N GLN A 289 -20.61 -1.73 -2.74
CA GLN A 289 -21.32 -2.47 -1.67
C GLN A 289 -22.62 -3.10 -2.17
N LYS A 290 -23.42 -2.34 -2.93
CA LYS A 290 -24.64 -2.87 -3.57
C LYS A 290 -24.32 -4.00 -4.56
N LYS A 291 -23.23 -3.87 -5.33
CA LYS A 291 -22.76 -4.90 -6.26
C LYS A 291 -22.32 -6.17 -5.54
N GLU A 292 -21.63 -6.06 -4.41
CA GLU A 292 -21.24 -7.22 -3.59
C GLU A 292 -22.47 -7.99 -3.10
N TYR A 293 -23.48 -7.28 -2.58
CA TYR A 293 -24.75 -7.90 -2.19
C TYR A 293 -25.46 -8.55 -3.37
N LEU A 294 -25.59 -7.84 -4.51
CA LEU A 294 -26.22 -8.38 -5.70
C LEU A 294 -25.51 -9.63 -6.22
N ASN A 295 -24.17 -9.63 -6.24
CA ASN A 295 -23.37 -10.79 -6.61
C ASN A 295 -23.58 -11.95 -5.65
N TRP A 296 -23.65 -11.68 -4.34
CA TRP A 296 -23.96 -12.70 -3.34
C TRP A 296 -25.36 -13.29 -3.58
N SER A 297 -26.39 -12.45 -3.75
CA SER A 297 -27.77 -12.89 -4.02
C SER A 297 -27.85 -13.74 -5.28
N TRP A 298 -27.18 -13.32 -6.36
CA TRP A 298 -27.18 -14.07 -7.61
C TRP A 298 -26.45 -15.42 -7.49
N ASN A 299 -25.31 -15.45 -6.80
CA ASN A 299 -24.59 -16.69 -6.53
C ASN A 299 -25.38 -17.63 -5.61
N TYR A 300 -26.18 -17.08 -4.70
CA TYR A 300 -27.09 -17.84 -3.85
C TYR A 300 -28.26 -18.42 -4.65
N VAL A 301 -28.88 -17.66 -5.56
CA VAL A 301 -29.91 -18.17 -6.48
C VAL A 301 -29.37 -19.33 -7.33
N LYS A 302 -28.19 -19.18 -7.93
CA LYS A 302 -27.52 -20.27 -8.67
C LYS A 302 -27.27 -21.50 -7.79
N PHE A 303 -26.90 -21.27 -6.53
CA PHE A 303 -26.70 -22.34 -5.58
C PHE A 303 -28.03 -23.06 -5.25
N CYS A 304 -29.12 -22.33 -5.05
CA CYS A 304 -30.44 -22.94 -4.85
C CYS A 304 -30.89 -23.75 -6.07
N ALA A 305 -30.69 -23.27 -7.30
CA ALA A 305 -30.94 -24.05 -8.49
C ALA A 305 -30.14 -25.37 -8.51
N SER A 306 -28.84 -25.31 -8.16
CA SER A 306 -28.02 -26.52 -8.05
C SER A 306 -28.45 -27.47 -6.91
N LYS A 307 -29.06 -26.95 -5.84
CA LYS A 307 -29.63 -27.77 -4.76
C LYS A 307 -30.83 -28.57 -5.27
N ILE A 308 -31.69 -27.96 -6.08
CA ILE A 308 -32.88 -28.62 -6.67
C ILE A 308 -32.45 -29.76 -7.61
N GLU A 309 -31.48 -29.50 -8.48
CA GLU A 309 -30.93 -30.55 -9.36
C GLU A 309 -30.31 -31.70 -8.57
N LEU A 310 -29.59 -31.36 -7.49
CA LEU A 310 -28.94 -32.34 -6.64
C LEU A 310 -29.94 -33.15 -5.81
N GLU A 311 -30.99 -32.50 -5.30
CA GLU A 311 -32.10 -33.14 -4.61
C GLU A 311 -32.77 -34.17 -5.52
N LYS A 312 -33.10 -33.78 -6.76
CA LYS A 312 -33.62 -34.71 -7.76
C LYS A 312 -32.69 -35.92 -7.96
N TYR A 313 -31.39 -35.69 -8.14
CA TYR A 313 -30.42 -36.79 -8.26
C TYR A 313 -30.45 -37.75 -7.07
N TYR A 314 -30.49 -37.24 -5.83
CA TYR A 314 -30.49 -38.07 -4.64
C TYR A 314 -31.80 -38.85 -4.46
N LEU A 315 -32.94 -38.22 -4.80
CA LEU A 315 -34.24 -38.89 -4.79
C LEU A 315 -34.32 -39.99 -5.85
N ASP A 316 -33.88 -39.71 -7.08
CA ASP A 316 -33.83 -40.68 -8.18
C ASP A 316 -32.92 -41.87 -7.88
N ASN A 317 -31.92 -41.70 -7.00
CA ASN A 317 -30.96 -42.73 -6.60
C ASN A 317 -31.17 -43.25 -5.16
N LYS A 318 -32.30 -42.93 -4.51
CA LYS A 318 -32.51 -43.18 -3.09
C LYS A 318 -32.36 -44.66 -2.73
N GLU A 319 -32.95 -45.56 -3.51
CA GLU A 319 -32.89 -47.02 -3.27
C GLU A 319 -31.46 -47.55 -3.32
N TYR A 320 -30.65 -47.08 -4.28
CA TYR A 320 -29.24 -47.46 -4.40
C TYR A 320 -28.45 -47.06 -3.14
N ILE A 321 -28.68 -45.84 -2.64
CA ILE A 321 -27.99 -45.32 -1.46
C ILE A 321 -28.40 -46.09 -0.19
N ILE A 322 -29.69 -46.40 -0.05
CA ILE A 322 -30.20 -47.23 1.06
C ILE A 322 -29.56 -48.63 1.00
N ASN A 323 -29.40 -49.21 -0.19
CA ASN A 323 -28.76 -50.52 -0.33
C ASN A 323 -27.28 -50.50 0.09
N LEU A 324 -26.53 -49.47 -0.32
CA LEU A 324 -25.14 -49.28 0.15
C LEU A 324 -25.06 -49.17 1.67
N TYR A 325 -25.99 -48.42 2.29
CA TYR A 325 -26.04 -48.28 3.75
C TYR A 325 -26.40 -49.59 4.46
N LYS A 326 -27.40 -50.33 3.98
CA LYS A 326 -27.76 -51.66 4.53
C LYS A 326 -26.59 -52.64 4.48
N ASN A 327 -25.78 -52.59 3.43
CA ASN A 327 -24.57 -53.42 3.28
C ASN A 327 -23.33 -52.86 3.99
N LYS A 328 -23.44 -51.73 4.70
CA LYS A 328 -22.34 -51.05 5.39
C LYS A 328 -21.16 -50.67 4.48
N ASP A 329 -21.41 -50.41 3.20
CA ASP A 329 -20.38 -49.94 2.25
C ASP A 329 -20.16 -48.43 2.39
N TYR A 330 -19.57 -48.05 3.52
CA TYR A 330 -19.25 -46.65 3.83
C TYR A 330 -18.26 -46.00 2.85
N PRO A 331 -17.24 -46.70 2.29
CA PRO A 331 -16.39 -46.13 1.26
C PRO A 331 -17.14 -45.72 -0.01
N ALA A 332 -18.12 -46.52 -0.46
CA ALA A 332 -18.97 -46.14 -1.58
C ALA A 332 -19.92 -44.99 -1.21
N LEU A 333 -20.53 -45.01 -0.03
CA LEU A 333 -21.39 -43.93 0.46
C LEU A 333 -20.64 -42.60 0.53
N GLU A 334 -19.40 -42.58 1.02
CA GLU A 334 -18.60 -41.35 1.10
C GLU A 334 -18.40 -40.75 -0.30
N LYS A 335 -18.12 -41.58 -1.31
CA LYS A 335 -18.00 -41.13 -2.71
C LYS A 335 -19.30 -40.56 -3.24
N VAL A 336 -20.42 -41.25 -3.03
CA VAL A 336 -21.74 -40.81 -3.45
C VAL A 336 -22.10 -39.46 -2.81
N PHE A 337 -21.81 -39.26 -1.53
CA PHE A 337 -22.13 -38.04 -0.78
C PHE A 337 -21.11 -36.89 -0.95
N VAL A 338 -20.10 -36.99 -1.80
CA VAL A 338 -19.18 -35.86 -2.05
C VAL A 338 -19.93 -34.60 -2.52
N PRO A 339 -20.84 -34.65 -3.51
CA PRO A 339 -21.62 -33.50 -3.94
C PRO A 339 -22.54 -32.98 -2.83
N TYR A 340 -23.17 -33.88 -2.05
CA TYR A 340 -24.00 -33.53 -0.89
C TYR A 340 -23.19 -32.76 0.15
N THR A 341 -22.00 -33.24 0.48
CA THR A 341 -21.09 -32.61 1.44
C THR A 341 -20.72 -31.20 0.99
N LYS A 342 -20.41 -31.01 -0.30
CA LYS A 342 -20.11 -29.69 -0.88
C LYS A 342 -21.30 -28.74 -0.75
N ALA A 343 -22.51 -29.21 -1.06
CA ALA A 343 -23.73 -28.43 -0.91
C ALA A 343 -23.98 -28.08 0.56
N MET A 344 -23.94 -29.06 1.47
CA MET A 344 -24.11 -28.88 2.91
C MET A 344 -23.13 -27.85 3.50
N VAL A 345 -21.82 -27.99 3.21
CA VAL A 345 -20.80 -27.03 3.67
C VAL A 345 -21.05 -25.63 3.13
N LYS A 346 -21.58 -25.51 1.91
CA LYS A 346 -21.94 -24.21 1.33
C LYS A 346 -23.21 -23.63 1.94
N SER A 347 -24.23 -24.44 2.25
CA SER A 347 -25.44 -24.02 2.98
C SER A 347 -25.10 -23.53 4.39
N LEU A 348 -24.23 -24.24 5.10
CA LEU A 348 -23.79 -23.87 6.46
C LEU A 348 -23.05 -22.52 6.52
N LYS A 349 -22.59 -21.96 5.40
CA LYS A 349 -22.04 -20.60 5.35
C LYS A 349 -23.11 -19.51 5.49
N ASN A 350 -24.36 -19.86 5.23
CA ASN A 350 -25.53 -19.01 5.38
C ASN A 350 -26.41 -19.46 6.55
N ASP A 351 -25.86 -20.26 7.48
CA ASP A 351 -26.59 -20.82 8.62
C ASP A 351 -27.82 -21.67 8.22
N GLU A 352 -27.73 -22.35 7.06
CA GLU A 352 -28.75 -23.24 6.50
C GLU A 352 -28.27 -24.69 6.40
N VAL A 353 -29.20 -25.64 6.30
CA VAL A 353 -28.94 -27.05 5.94
C VAL A 353 -29.52 -27.39 4.56
N PHE A 354 -28.91 -28.38 3.89
CA PHE A 354 -29.44 -28.97 2.67
C PHE A 354 -29.92 -30.39 2.97
N ILE A 355 -31.22 -30.62 2.88
CA ILE A 355 -31.86 -31.90 3.22
C ILE A 355 -32.77 -32.25 2.05
N PRO A 356 -32.34 -33.13 1.13
CA PRO A 356 -33.18 -33.57 0.03
C PRO A 356 -34.23 -34.60 0.47
N ASP A 357 -33.94 -35.35 1.54
CA ASP A 357 -34.82 -36.37 2.13
C ASP A 357 -34.33 -36.68 3.55
N GLU A 358 -35.25 -36.92 4.48
CA GLU A 358 -34.91 -37.16 5.89
C GLU A 358 -34.12 -38.47 6.10
N GLU A 359 -34.49 -39.54 5.39
CA GLU A 359 -33.82 -40.84 5.49
C GLU A 359 -32.38 -40.74 4.95
N LEU A 360 -32.19 -40.08 3.81
CA LEU A 360 -30.86 -39.81 3.26
C LEU A 360 -30.01 -38.92 4.18
N GLN A 361 -30.62 -37.97 4.89
CA GLN A 361 -29.94 -37.12 5.86
C GLN A 361 -29.47 -37.92 7.09
N HIS A 362 -30.27 -38.86 7.58
CA HIS A 362 -29.84 -39.80 8.62
C HIS A 362 -28.63 -40.64 8.17
N ILE A 363 -28.72 -41.25 6.98
CA ILE A 363 -27.62 -42.04 6.38
C ILE A 363 -26.34 -41.17 6.25
N TYR A 364 -26.50 -39.93 5.80
CA TYR A 364 -25.38 -38.99 5.65
C TYR A 364 -24.70 -38.67 6.99
N LEU A 365 -25.46 -38.42 8.05
CA LEU A 365 -24.90 -38.13 9.38
C LEU A 365 -24.22 -39.34 10.01
N ASP A 366 -24.71 -40.55 9.75
CA ASP A 366 -24.03 -41.77 10.15
C ASP A 366 -22.73 -41.96 9.38
N MET A 367 -22.75 -41.78 8.07
CA MET A 367 -21.55 -41.82 7.23
C MET A 367 -20.50 -40.80 7.69
N LEU A 368 -20.89 -39.55 7.99
CA LEU A 368 -19.96 -38.54 8.53
C LEU A 368 -19.34 -38.98 9.87
N GLY A 369 -20.09 -39.70 10.70
CA GLY A 369 -19.60 -40.27 11.96
C GLY A 369 -18.54 -41.33 11.71
N VAL A 370 -18.82 -42.29 10.82
CA VAL A 370 -17.90 -43.38 10.45
C VAL A 370 -16.64 -42.86 9.77
N ALA A 371 -16.77 -41.86 8.89
CA ALA A 371 -15.65 -41.22 8.20
C ALA A 371 -14.83 -40.26 9.10
N GLY A 372 -15.11 -40.18 10.41
CA GLY A 372 -14.39 -39.32 11.36
C GLY A 372 -14.64 -37.82 11.19
N ARG A 373 -15.63 -37.40 10.39
CA ARG A 373 -15.98 -35.99 10.12
C ARG A 373 -16.87 -35.39 11.21
N THR A 374 -16.52 -35.63 12.46
CA THR A 374 -17.32 -35.30 13.66
C THR A 374 -17.62 -33.80 13.81
N ASN A 375 -16.70 -32.93 13.42
CA ASN A 375 -16.90 -31.47 13.45
C ASN A 375 -17.99 -31.01 12.47
N LEU A 376 -18.06 -31.62 11.28
CA LEU A 376 -19.10 -31.30 10.30
C LEU A 376 -20.45 -31.87 10.75
N LYS A 377 -20.46 -33.12 11.24
CA LYS A 377 -21.66 -33.78 11.80
C LYS A 377 -22.33 -32.91 12.86
N LYS A 378 -21.59 -32.48 13.88
CA LYS A 378 -22.09 -31.60 14.96
C LYS A 378 -22.66 -30.27 14.44
N LYS A 379 -22.05 -29.68 13.41
CA LYS A 379 -22.56 -28.44 12.82
C LYS A 379 -23.89 -28.68 12.11
N VAL A 380 -24.00 -29.75 11.33
CA VAL A 380 -25.24 -30.09 10.61
C VAL A 380 -26.36 -30.40 11.61
N GLU A 381 -26.10 -31.22 12.62
CA GLU A 381 -27.06 -31.54 13.69
C GLU A 381 -27.57 -30.30 14.43
N LYS A 382 -26.71 -29.30 14.64
CA LYS A 382 -27.09 -28.04 15.30
C LYS A 382 -28.15 -27.26 14.51
N PHE A 383 -28.09 -27.29 13.18
CA PHE A 383 -28.99 -26.53 12.31
C PHE A 383 -30.15 -27.38 11.76
N TRP A 384 -30.17 -28.69 12.07
CA TRP A 384 -31.25 -29.59 11.71
C TRP A 384 -32.32 -29.72 12.80
N LYS A 385 -31.94 -29.53 14.07
CA LYS A 385 -32.88 -29.35 15.18
C LYS A 385 -33.45 -27.93 15.17
#